data_AF-A0A212F311-F1
#
_entry.id   AF-A0A212F311-F1
#
_cell.length_a   1.000
_cell.length_b   1.000
_cell.length_c   1.000
_cell.angle_alpha   90.00
_cell.angle_beta   90.00
_cell.angle_gamma   90.00
#
_symmetry.space_group_name_H-M   'P 1'
#
loop_
_entity.id
_entity.type
_entity.pdbx_description
1 polymer ?
#
loop_
_entity_poly.entity_id
_entity_poly.type
_entity_poly.pdbx_seq_one_letter_code
_entity_poly.pdbx_strand_id
1 'polypeptide(L)' 'MIEAKPDDRIFLYIKKARYVGIQATQFNTYVTLKLQNVKSTTVTVKGPTPCWEQDFLL' A
#
# COMPACT_ATOMS: atom_id res chain seq x y z
N MET A 1 -11.33 3.46 -0.29
CA MET A 1 -11.37 3.05 -1.71
C MET A 1 -11.24 4.31 -2.53
N ILE A 2 -10.37 4.31 -3.55
CA ILE A 2 -10.28 5.44 -4.48
C ILE A 2 -11.43 5.24 -5.48
N GLU A 3 -12.36 6.19 -5.55
CA GLU A 3 -13.33 6.26 -6.63
C GLU A 3 -12.69 7.00 -7.80
N ALA A 4 -12.38 6.27 -8.86
CA ALA A 4 -11.86 6.81 -10.11
C ALA A 4 -12.91 6.69 -11.20
N LYS A 5 -12.91 7.64 -12.14
CA LYS A 5 -13.69 7.56 -13.37
C LYS A 5 -13.03 6.60 -14.36
N PRO A 6 -13.78 6.07 -15.34
CA PRO A 6 -13.25 5.10 -16.31
C PRO A 6 -12.00 5.55 -17.09
N ASP A 7 -11.80 6.85 -17.26
CA ASP A 7 -10.70 7.43 -18.04
C ASP A 7 -9.56 8.01 -17.17
N ASP A 8 -9.66 7.89 -15.84
CA ASP A 8 -8.64 8.40 -14.94
C ASP A 8 -7.39 7.52 -15.02
N ARG A 9 -6.23 8.11 -15.34
CA ARG A 9 -4.93 7.45 -15.14
C ARG A 9 -4.48 7.71 -13.72
N ILE A 10 -4.40 6.67 -12.90
CA ILE A 10 -4.01 6.79 -11.50
C ILE A 10 -2.55 6.41 -11.34
N PHE A 11 -1.74 7.39 -10.95
CA PHE A 11 -0.37 7.19 -10.50
C PHE A 11 -0.31 7.35 -8.99
N LEU A 12 0.13 6.30 -8.30
CA LEU A 12 0.26 6.30 -6.84
C LEU A 12 1.64 5.81 -6.44
N TYR A 13 2.34 6.63 -5.67
CA TYR A 13 3.62 6.27 -5.09
C TYR A 13 3.46 6.00 -3.59
N ILE A 14 3.73 4.77 -3.17
CA ILE A 14 3.64 4.34 -1.78
C ILE A 14 5.05 4.19 -1.22
N LYS A 15 5.42 5.15 -0.37
CA LYS A 15 6.77 5.23 0.18
C LYS A 15 6.95 4.30 1.39
N LYS A 16 6.26 4.61 2.49
CA LYS A 16 6.43 3.97 3.80
C LYS A 16 5.24 4.23 4.71
N ALA A 17 5.15 3.46 5.80
CA ALA A 17 4.23 3.72 6.90
C ALA A 17 4.94 3.64 8.26
N ARG A 18 4.21 4.00 9.32
CA ARG A 18 4.67 3.82 10.70
C ARG A 18 3.53 3.28 11.54
N TYR A 19 3.72 2.09 12.11
CA TYR A 19 2.82 1.51 13.08
C TYR A 19 3.35 1.77 14.50
N VAL A 20 2.52 2.41 15.33
CA VAL A 20 2.88 2.80 16.71
C VAL A 20 2.20 1.85 17.67
N GLY A 21 2.98 1.17 18.52
CA GLY A 21 2.46 0.26 19.53
C GLY A 21 3.53 -0.73 20.00
N ILE A 22 3.33 -1.28 21.19
CA ILE A 22 4.30 -2.19 21.84
C ILE A 22 4.50 -3.47 21.02
N GLN A 23 3.45 -3.90 20.31
CA GLN A 23 3.47 -5.11 19.48
C GLN A 23 3.93 -4.83 18.03
N ALA A 24 4.32 -3.60 17.70
CA ALA A 24 4.58 -3.22 16.31
C ALA A 24 5.70 -4.00 15.63
N THR A 25 6.66 -4.51 16.39
CA THR A 25 7.75 -5.36 15.91
C THR A 25 7.30 -6.77 15.49
N GLN A 26 6.10 -7.20 15.91
CA GLN A 26 5.59 -8.55 15.68
C GLN A 26 4.77 -8.65 14.38
N PHE A 27 4.21 -7.54 13.91
CA PHE A 27 3.31 -7.55 12.76
C PHE A 27 4.03 -7.46 11.41
N ASN A 28 3.41 -8.11 10.45
CA ASN A 28 3.71 -7.99 9.03
C ASN A 28 2.72 -7.02 8.40
N THR A 29 3.20 -6.09 7.59
CA THR A 29 2.39 -5.07 6.93
C THR A 29 2.57 -5.13 5.42
N TYR A 30 1.49 -4.91 4.69
CA TYR A 30 1.48 -4.74 3.24
C TYR A 30 0.41 -3.71 2.89
N VAL A 31 0.48 -3.15 1.69
CA VAL A 31 -0.58 -2.30 1.14
C VAL A 31 -1.22 -3.01 -0.04
N THR A 32 -2.55 -2.99 -0.07
CA THR A 32 -3.33 -3.40 -1.24
C THR A 32 -4.01 -2.18 -1.84
N LEU A 33 -3.80 -1.99 -3.12
CA LEU A 33 -4.53 -1.04 -3.94
C LEU A 33 -5.54 -1.79 -4.79
N LYS A 34 -6.81 -1.34 -4.77
CA LYS A 34 -7.90 -1.93 -5.54
C LYS A 34 -8.65 -0.83 -6.28
N LEU A 35 -8.73 -0.96 -7.60
CA LEU A 35 -9.56 -0.14 -8.46
C LEU A 35 -10.47 -1.07 -9.26
N GLN A 36 -11.77 -1.01 -8.99
CA GLN A 36 -12.78 -1.89 -9.59
C GLN A 36 -12.35 -3.38 -9.52
N ASN A 37 -12.00 -3.98 -10.66
CA ASN A 37 -11.61 -5.38 -10.81
C ASN A 37 -10.09 -5.60 -10.79
N VAL A 38 -9.29 -4.54 -10.74
CA VAL A 38 -7.83 -4.59 -10.66
C VAL A 38 -7.39 -4.50 -9.20
N LYS A 39 -6.49 -5.40 -8.79
CA LYS A 39 -5.88 -5.41 -7.46
C LYS A 39 -4.38 -5.59 -7.58
N SER A 40 -3.63 -4.78 -6.84
CA SER A 40 -2.18 -4.93 -6.68
C SER A 40 -1.80 -4.83 -5.20
N THR A 41 -0.81 -5.60 -4.77
CA THR A 41 -0.37 -5.69 -3.38
C THR A 41 1.14 -5.53 -3.31
N THR A 42 1.64 -4.74 -2.36
CA THR A 42 3.08 -4.61 -2.11
C THR A 42 3.64 -5.89 -1.50
N VAL A 43 4.97 -6.01 -1.47
CA VAL A 43 5.63 -7.03 -0.64
C VAL A 43 5.27 -6.83 0.85
N THR A 44 5.25 -7.93 1.57
CA THR A 44 5.04 -7.93 3.02
C THR A 44 6.33 -7.53 3.73
N VAL A 45 6.25 -6.54 4.63
CA VAL A 45 7.38 -6.05 5.43
C VAL A 45 7.06 -6.17 6.91
N LYS A 46 7.97 -6.73 7.70
CA LYS A 46 7.81 -6.89 9.15
C LYS A 46 8.28 -5.64 9.90
N GLY A 47 7.58 -5.31 10.97
CA GLY A 47 8.01 -4.32 11.96
C GLY A 47 7.33 -2.95 11.85
N PRO A 48 7.75 -1.99 12.68
CA PRO A 48 7.01 -0.74 12.94
C PRO A 48 7.15 0.29 11.83
N THR A 49 8.12 0.16 10.93
CA THR A 49 8.44 1.17 9.90
C THR A 49 8.58 0.52 8.53
N PRO A 50 7.50 -0.07 7.98
CA PRO A 50 7.56 -0.69 6.67
C PRO A 50 7.83 0.36 5.58
N CYS A 51 8.67 0.00 4.62
CA CYS A 51 9.09 0.84 3.50
C CYS A 51 8.96 0.01 2.21
N TRP A 52 8.26 0.54 1.22
CA TRP A 52 7.97 -0.16 -0.03
C TRP A 52 8.53 0.56 -1.25
N GLU A 53 8.55 1.90 -1.24
CA GLU A 53 9.10 2.71 -2.34
C GLU A 53 8.55 2.24 -3.70
N GLN A 54 7.24 2.03 -3.78
CA GLN A 54 6.60 1.35 -4.91
C GLN A 54 5.61 2.26 -5.63
N ASP A 55 5.74 2.31 -6.95
CA ASP A 55 4.79 2.94 -7.85
C ASP A 55 3.69 1.97 -8.30
N PHE A 56 2.47 2.48 -8.39
CA PHE A 56 1.33 1.81 -9.00
C PHE A 56 0.79 2.69 -10.13
N LEU A 57 0.54 2.04 -11.26
CA LEU A 57 -0.23 2.58 -12.37
C LEU A 57 -1.50 1.76 -12.50
N LEU A 58 -2.65 2.38 -12.23
CA LEU A 58 -3.98 1.78 -12.32
C LEU A 58 -4.87 2.54 -13.29
#